data_AF-A0A8J3BTE0-F1
#
_entry.id   AF-A0A8J3BTE0-F1
#
_cell.length_a   1.000
_cell.length_b   1.000
_cell.length_c   1.000
_cell.angle_alpha   90.00
_cell.angle_beta   90.00
_cell.angle_gamma   90.00
#
_symmetry.space_group_name_H-M   'P 1'
#
loop_
_entity.id
_entity.type
_entity.pdbx_description
1 polymer ?
#
loop_
_entity_poly.entity_id
_entity_poly.type
_entity_poly.pdbx_seq_one_letter_code
_entity_poly.pdbx_strand_id
1 'polypeptide(L)'
;MTVEAHEVPGAPRGEAGFSLVEVMVSLGLVGTVMAAMSAYFVSAVTLTHGQGQREVAAQVATDAMEYVRTLPTADVGTRVRALPPRTLTVNGIAYTQRWTVCWQAVDGGACATVKPAAAAAAAMVRVTATVEWDQKDCPVNPTAPARRTCGQTTATLFSAATTEPIVEVV
;
A
#
# COMPACT_ATOMS: atom_id res chain seq x y z
N MET A 1 15.82 -88.04 -35.54
CA MET A 1 15.28 -86.74 -35.95
C MET A 1 14.75 -86.07 -34.70
N THR A 2 15.61 -85.32 -34.01
CA THR A 2 15.29 -84.63 -32.76
C THR A 2 15.80 -83.21 -32.94
N VAL A 3 14.87 -82.26 -32.97
CA VAL A 3 15.12 -80.83 -33.14
C VAL A 3 15.29 -80.26 -31.74
N GLU A 4 16.50 -79.81 -31.39
CA GLU A 4 16.74 -79.03 -30.19
C GLU A 4 16.37 -77.56 -30.44
N ALA A 5 15.59 -77.01 -29.51
CA ALA A 5 15.22 -75.61 -29.46
C ALA A 5 16.43 -74.77 -29.02
N HIS A 6 16.84 -73.81 -29.86
CA HIS A 6 17.81 -72.80 -29.47
C HIS A 6 17.06 -71.57 -28.94
N GLU A 7 17.00 -71.46 -27.62
CA GLU A 7 16.51 -70.28 -26.91
C GLU A 7 17.48 -69.11 -27.15
N VAL A 8 16.96 -68.01 -27.69
CA VAL A 8 17.71 -66.78 -27.93
C VAL A 8 17.93 -66.07 -26.59
N PRO A 9 19.18 -65.90 -26.13
CA PRO A 9 19.47 -65.23 -24.87
C PRO A 9 19.01 -63.77 -24.90
N GLY A 10 18.19 -63.38 -23.92
CA GLY A 10 17.84 -61.99 -23.68
C GLY A 10 19.09 -61.15 -23.46
N ALA A 11 19.30 -60.14 -24.31
CA ALA A 11 20.42 -59.23 -24.19
C ALA A 11 20.44 -58.60 -22.78
N PRO A 12 21.56 -58.67 -22.04
CA PRO A 12 21.67 -57.99 -20.77
C PRO A 12 21.49 -56.49 -21.03
N ARG A 13 20.37 -55.94 -20.56
CA ARG A 13 20.18 -54.50 -20.45
C ARG A 13 21.22 -54.04 -19.43
N GLY A 14 22.32 -53.48 -19.92
CA GLY A 14 23.34 -52.89 -19.07
C GLY A 14 22.68 -51.77 -18.27
N GLU A 15 22.44 -52.01 -16.98
CA GLU A 15 22.15 -50.95 -16.04
C GLU A 15 23.40 -50.09 -15.96
N ALA A 16 23.41 -49.00 -16.74
CA ALA A 16 24.42 -47.97 -16.64
C ALA A 16 24.26 -47.34 -15.25
N GLY A 17 25.06 -47.83 -14.29
CA GLY A 17 25.11 -47.24 -12.95
C GLY A 17 25.36 -45.73 -13.06
N PHE A 18 24.67 -44.96 -12.23
CA PHE A 18 24.80 -43.50 -12.15
C PHE A 18 26.28 -43.11 -12.12
N SER A 19 26.72 -42.31 -13.10
CA SER A 19 28.10 -41.84 -13.14
C SER A 19 28.36 -40.96 -11.92
N LEU A 20 29.53 -41.10 -11.29
CA LEU A 20 29.96 -40.24 -10.17
C LEU A 20 29.89 -38.74 -10.57
N VAL A 21 30.17 -38.45 -11.84
CA VAL A 21 30.03 -37.11 -12.43
C VAL A 21 28.58 -36.63 -12.40
N GLU A 22 27.61 -37.49 -12.69
CA GLU A 22 26.18 -37.16 -12.70
C GLU A 22 25.71 -36.76 -11.30
N VAL A 23 26.10 -37.51 -10.26
CA VAL A 23 25.77 -37.19 -8.87
C VAL A 23 26.35 -35.83 -8.46
N MET A 24 27.60 -35.55 -8.84
CA MET A 24 28.22 -34.24 -8.56
C MET A 24 27.47 -33.09 -9.25
N VAL A 25 27.06 -33.29 -10.51
CA VAL A 25 26.28 -32.30 -11.26
C VAL A 25 24.88 -32.11 -10.65
N SER A 26 24.20 -33.18 -10.28
CA SER A 26 22.88 -33.11 -9.63
C SER A 26 22.92 -32.37 -8.31
N LEU A 27 23.91 -32.65 -7.46
CA LEU A 27 24.08 -31.92 -6.19
C LEU A 27 24.36 -30.44 -6.42
N GLY A 28 25.17 -30.11 -7.43
CA GLY A 28 25.39 -28.72 -7.85
C GLY A 28 24.10 -28.03 -8.29
N LEU A 29 23.29 -28.68 -9.13
CA LEU A 29 22.02 -28.13 -9.63
C LEU A 29 20.98 -27.97 -8.51
N VAL A 30 20.87 -28.93 -7.60
CA VAL A 30 19.95 -28.81 -6.46
C VAL A 30 20.38 -27.65 -5.56
N GLY A 31 21.68 -27.51 -5.30
CA GLY A 31 22.23 -26.39 -4.53
C GLY A 31 21.91 -25.03 -5.15
N THR A 32 22.10 -24.87 -6.46
CA THR A 32 21.81 -23.60 -7.15
C THR A 32 20.33 -23.27 -7.17
N VAL A 33 19.45 -24.26 -7.37
CA VAL A 33 17.99 -24.05 -7.34
C VAL A 33 17.53 -23.62 -5.94
N MET A 34 17.99 -24.29 -4.88
CA MET A 34 17.63 -23.92 -3.50
C MET A 34 18.11 -22.52 -3.13
N ALA A 35 19.31 -22.13 -3.58
CA ALA A 35 19.84 -20.78 -3.39
C ALA A 35 18.98 -19.72 -4.12
N ALA A 36 18.59 -19.99 -5.36
CA ALA A 36 17.75 -19.09 -6.16
C ALA A 36 16.35 -18.90 -5.52
N MET A 37 15.72 -20.00 -5.07
CA MET A 37 14.42 -19.95 -4.40
C MET A 37 14.46 -19.14 -3.10
N SER A 38 15.55 -19.25 -2.34
CA SER A 38 15.73 -18.49 -1.09
C SER A 38 15.78 -16.98 -1.33
N ALA A 39 16.53 -16.54 -2.35
CA ALA A 39 16.59 -15.12 -2.72
C ALA A 39 15.23 -14.57 -3.21
N TYR A 40 14.50 -15.39 -3.97
CA TYR A 40 13.14 -15.04 -4.40
C TYR A 40 12.17 -14.90 -3.23
N PHE A 41 12.22 -15.84 -2.27
CA PHE A 41 11.39 -15.79 -1.07
C PHE A 41 11.62 -14.51 -0.25
N VAL A 42 12.87 -14.13 0.01
CA VAL A 42 13.18 -12.89 0.73
C VAL A 42 12.61 -11.68 0.00
N SER A 43 12.77 -11.62 -1.33
CA SER A 43 12.25 -10.53 -2.15
C SER A 43 10.72 -10.47 -2.09
N ALA A 44 10.05 -11.62 -2.22
CA ALA A 44 8.60 -11.73 -2.12
C ALA A 44 8.08 -11.23 -0.77
N VAL A 45 8.70 -11.65 0.34
CA VAL A 45 8.34 -11.20 1.69
C VAL A 45 8.47 -9.68 1.83
N THR A 46 9.57 -9.08 1.35
CA THR A 46 9.74 -7.62 1.43
C THR A 46 8.66 -6.85 0.66
N LEU A 47 8.24 -7.37 -0.50
CA LEU A 47 7.16 -6.77 -1.30
C LEU A 47 5.82 -6.84 -0.56
N THR A 48 5.50 -7.99 0.04
CA THR A 48 4.27 -8.19 0.82
C THR A 48 4.19 -7.24 2.02
N HIS A 49 5.30 -7.04 2.74
CA HIS A 49 5.34 -6.07 3.85
C HIS A 49 5.04 -4.64 3.39
N GLY A 50 5.55 -4.23 2.23
CA GLY A 50 5.27 -2.91 1.66
C GLY A 50 3.79 -2.71 1.30
N GLN A 51 3.12 -3.75 0.78
CA GLN A 51 1.69 -3.69 0.48
C GLN A 51 0.85 -3.62 1.77
N GLY A 52 1.16 -4.47 2.76
CA GLY A 52 0.45 -4.44 4.05
C GLY A 52 0.55 -3.09 4.76
N GLN A 53 1.71 -2.42 4.70
CA GLN A 53 1.85 -1.08 5.30
C GLN A 53 0.99 -0.02 4.58
N ARG A 54 0.78 -0.15 3.27
CA ARG A 54 -0.10 0.75 2.50
C ARG A 54 -1.58 0.50 2.83
N GLU A 55 -1.97 -0.75 3.05
CA GLU A 55 -3.32 -1.09 3.49
C GLU A 55 -3.63 -0.52 4.87
N VAL A 56 -2.69 -0.67 5.82
CA VAL A 56 -2.80 -0.03 7.14
C VAL A 56 -2.87 1.48 6.99
N ALA A 57 -2.03 2.10 6.16
CA ALA A 57 -2.09 3.54 5.92
C ALA A 57 -3.45 3.99 5.35
N ALA A 58 -4.06 3.19 4.44
CA ALA A 58 -5.37 3.47 3.88
C ALA A 58 -6.49 3.35 4.91
N GLN A 59 -6.41 2.36 5.82
CA GLN A 59 -7.32 2.25 6.96
C GLN A 59 -7.18 3.46 7.90
N VAL A 60 -5.96 3.81 8.27
CA VAL A 60 -5.67 4.98 9.11
C VAL A 60 -6.13 6.30 8.45
N ALA A 61 -6.04 6.40 7.12
CA ALA A 61 -6.56 7.54 6.37
C ALA A 61 -8.09 7.58 6.38
N THR A 62 -8.75 6.42 6.27
CA THR A 62 -10.20 6.29 6.39
C THR A 62 -10.66 6.72 7.78
N ASP A 63 -10.02 6.22 8.84
CA ASP A 63 -10.30 6.60 10.22
C ASP A 63 -10.13 8.11 10.45
N ALA A 64 -9.11 8.72 9.84
CA ALA A 64 -8.91 10.16 9.90
C ALA A 64 -10.07 10.94 9.25
N MET A 65 -10.66 10.41 8.17
CA MET A 65 -11.83 11.03 7.52
C MET A 65 -13.12 10.78 8.29
N GLU A 66 -13.30 9.61 8.89
CA GLU A 66 -14.44 9.36 9.78
C GLU A 66 -14.39 10.30 10.99
N TYR A 67 -13.20 10.55 11.55
CA TYR A 67 -13.05 11.56 12.59
C TYR A 67 -13.50 12.95 12.12
N VAL A 68 -13.13 13.38 10.91
CA VAL A 68 -13.58 14.66 10.35
C VAL A 68 -15.10 14.70 10.19
N ARG A 69 -15.74 13.60 9.79
CA ARG A 69 -17.20 13.50 9.64
C ARG A 69 -17.95 13.62 10.97
N THR A 70 -17.31 13.33 12.10
CA THR A 70 -17.92 13.57 13.42
C THR A 70 -17.92 15.04 13.83
N LEU A 71 -17.23 15.92 13.09
CA LEU A 71 -17.19 17.35 13.39
C LEU A 71 -18.46 18.05 12.88
N PRO A 72 -18.93 19.12 13.56
CA PRO A 72 -20.03 19.92 13.06
C PRO A 72 -19.74 20.49 11.66
N THR A 73 -20.64 20.24 10.71
CA THR A 73 -20.48 20.62 9.29
C THR A 73 -20.29 22.13 9.09
N ALA A 74 -21.00 22.95 9.88
CA ALA A 74 -20.91 24.42 9.84
C ALA A 74 -19.48 24.96 10.06
N ASP A 75 -18.65 24.25 10.82
CA ASP A 75 -17.31 24.67 11.22
C ASP A 75 -16.20 23.70 10.80
N VAL A 76 -16.51 22.70 9.98
CA VAL A 76 -15.57 21.61 9.65
C VAL A 76 -14.24 22.15 9.14
N GLY A 77 -14.25 23.14 8.24
CA GLY A 77 -13.03 23.72 7.70
C GLY A 77 -12.18 24.45 8.76
N THR A 78 -12.82 25.17 9.68
CA THR A 78 -12.11 25.89 10.76
C THR A 78 -11.53 24.92 11.78
N ARG A 79 -12.32 23.92 12.19
CA ARG A 79 -11.88 22.92 13.18
C ARG A 79 -10.78 22.03 12.65
N VAL A 80 -10.93 21.52 11.43
CA VAL A 80 -9.91 20.67 10.80
C VAL A 80 -8.58 21.40 10.63
N ARG A 81 -8.62 22.69 10.24
CA ARG A 81 -7.40 23.52 10.13
C ARG A 81 -6.66 23.66 11.46
N ALA A 82 -7.36 23.58 12.58
CA ALA A 82 -6.79 23.67 13.92
C ALA A 82 -6.36 22.31 14.49
N LEU A 83 -6.60 21.19 13.79
CA LEU A 83 -6.21 19.88 14.29
C LEU A 83 -4.69 19.73 14.31
N PRO A 84 -4.09 19.35 15.45
CA PRO A 84 -2.68 18.99 15.48
C PRO A 84 -2.47 17.67 14.73
N PRO A 85 -1.27 17.41 14.18
CA PRO A 85 -0.93 16.10 13.65
C PRO A 85 -1.14 15.01 14.70
N ARG A 86 -1.71 13.87 14.28
CA ARG A 86 -1.97 12.73 15.17
C ARG A 86 -1.13 11.55 14.72
N THR A 87 -0.45 10.91 15.66
CA THR A 87 0.36 9.72 15.37
C THR A 87 -0.31 8.49 15.97
N LEU A 88 -0.47 7.45 15.15
CA LEU A 88 -0.90 6.12 15.55
C LEU A 88 0.25 5.13 15.29
N THR A 89 0.52 4.25 16.24
CA THR A 89 1.53 3.21 16.07
C THR A 89 0.85 1.86 15.85
N VAL A 90 1.16 1.22 14.74
CA VAL A 90 0.68 -0.13 14.42
C VAL A 90 1.90 -1.00 14.14
N ASN A 91 2.06 -2.10 14.89
CA ASN A 91 3.20 -3.02 14.77
C ASN A 91 4.57 -2.31 14.83
N GLY A 92 4.69 -1.28 15.67
CA GLY A 92 5.93 -0.50 15.84
C GLY A 92 6.20 0.55 14.76
N ILE A 93 5.33 0.68 13.76
CA ILE A 93 5.42 1.71 12.71
C ILE A 93 4.52 2.88 13.07
N ALA A 94 5.09 4.09 13.07
CA ALA A 94 4.35 5.32 13.33
C ALA A 94 3.73 5.87 12.04
N TYR A 95 2.41 5.97 12.03
CA TYR A 95 1.61 6.60 10.99
C TYR A 95 1.15 7.96 11.48
N THR A 96 1.60 9.03 10.84
CA THR A 96 1.27 10.41 11.22
C THR A 96 0.20 10.96 10.28
N GLN A 97 -0.99 11.20 10.82
CA GLN A 97 -2.10 11.87 10.18
C GLN A 97 -1.90 13.38 10.23
N ARG A 98 -2.12 14.04 9.10
CA ARG A 98 -2.16 15.49 8.94
C ARG A 98 -3.38 15.86 8.12
N TRP A 99 -3.99 17.00 8.42
CA TRP A 99 -5.13 17.49 7.68
C TRP A 99 -4.82 18.83 7.04
N THR A 100 -5.33 19.02 5.84
CA THR A 100 -5.33 20.31 5.16
C THR A 100 -6.73 20.60 4.66
N VAL A 101 -7.08 21.88 4.63
CA VAL A 101 -8.40 22.34 4.20
C VAL A 101 -8.26 23.31 3.05
N CYS A 102 -9.26 23.30 2.20
CA CYS A 102 -9.30 24.07 0.99
C CYS A 102 -10.74 24.48 0.69
N TRP A 103 -11.01 25.79 0.69
CA TRP A 103 -12.32 26.33 0.36
C TRP A 103 -12.43 26.51 -1.17
N GLN A 104 -13.52 26.05 -1.76
CA GLN A 104 -13.76 26.14 -3.21
C GLN A 104 -15.26 26.36 -3.52
N ALA A 105 -15.57 26.84 -4.72
CA ALA A 105 -16.95 26.94 -5.19
C ALA A 105 -17.56 25.55 -5.49
N VAL A 106 -18.89 25.47 -5.63
CA VAL A 106 -19.60 24.21 -5.97
C VAL A 106 -19.09 23.64 -7.30
N ASP A 107 -18.89 24.53 -8.28
CA ASP A 107 -18.41 24.17 -9.62
C ASP A 107 -16.90 23.87 -9.66
N GLY A 108 -16.23 23.85 -8.50
CA GLY A 108 -14.79 23.71 -8.38
C GLY A 108 -14.04 25.03 -8.48
N GLY A 109 -12.77 24.99 -8.90
CA GLY A 109 -11.92 26.18 -9.05
C GLY A 109 -10.75 26.25 -8.07
N ALA A 110 -10.18 27.44 -7.95
CA ALA A 110 -8.97 27.66 -7.16
C ALA A 110 -9.20 27.40 -5.67
N CYS A 111 -8.18 26.84 -5.04
CA CYS A 111 -8.19 26.54 -3.62
C CYS A 111 -7.91 27.79 -2.78
N ALA A 112 -8.85 28.19 -1.92
CA ALA A 112 -8.60 29.22 -0.92
C ALA A 112 -8.21 28.58 0.42
N THR A 113 -7.11 29.04 1.01
CA THR A 113 -6.59 28.56 2.30
C THR A 113 -7.27 29.22 3.51
N VAL A 114 -8.09 30.23 3.26
CA VAL A 114 -8.89 30.97 4.25
C VAL A 114 -10.35 30.96 3.80
N LYS A 115 -11.29 30.86 4.74
CA LYS A 115 -12.72 30.94 4.45
C LYS A 115 -13.02 32.32 3.82
N PRO A 116 -13.51 32.38 2.57
CA PRO A 116 -13.84 33.67 1.97
C PRO A 116 -15.06 34.28 2.67
N ALA A 117 -15.08 35.61 2.76
CA ALA A 117 -16.14 36.35 3.45
C ALA A 117 -17.50 36.28 2.73
N ALA A 118 -17.51 36.01 1.42
CA ALA A 118 -18.73 35.86 0.63
C ALA A 118 -19.18 34.38 0.59
N ALA A 119 -20.41 34.11 1.04
CA ALA A 119 -21.00 32.76 1.07
C ALA A 119 -21.05 32.09 -0.33
N ALA A 120 -21.21 32.88 -1.41
CA ALA A 120 -21.20 32.38 -2.78
C ALA A 120 -19.81 31.95 -3.30
N ALA A 121 -18.72 32.37 -2.63
CA ALA A 121 -17.34 32.10 -3.08
C ALA A 121 -16.73 30.82 -2.50
N ALA A 122 -17.29 30.28 -1.41
CA ALA A 122 -16.92 28.96 -0.90
C ALA A 122 -18.13 28.21 -0.36
N ALA A 123 -18.84 27.57 -1.28
CA ALA A 123 -19.93 26.68 -0.93
C ALA A 123 -19.45 25.29 -0.47
N MET A 124 -18.18 24.94 -0.73
CA MET A 124 -17.61 23.64 -0.38
C MET A 124 -16.26 23.79 0.33
N VAL A 125 -16.01 22.88 1.28
CA VAL A 125 -14.71 22.66 1.92
C VAL A 125 -14.17 21.31 1.47
N ARG A 126 -13.04 21.30 0.78
CA ARG A 126 -12.24 20.11 0.57
C ARG A 126 -11.36 19.89 1.78
N VAL A 127 -11.56 18.76 2.46
CA VAL A 127 -10.66 18.29 3.50
C VAL A 127 -9.82 17.17 2.94
N THR A 128 -8.51 17.30 3.07
CA THR A 128 -7.53 16.29 2.66
C THR A 128 -6.82 15.77 3.90
N ALA A 129 -6.92 14.46 4.15
CA ALA A 129 -6.14 13.78 5.17
C ALA A 129 -4.95 13.08 4.51
N THR A 130 -3.75 13.38 5.00
CA THR A 130 -2.50 12.77 4.56
C THR A 130 -1.94 11.95 5.71
N VAL A 131 -1.61 10.70 5.44
CA VAL A 131 -0.97 9.77 6.37
C VAL A 131 0.44 9.51 5.89
N GLU A 132 1.43 9.82 6.73
CA GLU A 132 2.85 9.66 6.43
C GLU A 132 3.48 8.61 7.35
N TRP A 133 4.33 7.75 6.81
CA TRP A 133 5.12 6.77 7.59
C TRP A 133 6.50 6.57 6.98
N ASP A 134 7.48 6.20 7.81
CA ASP A 134 8.86 5.98 7.38
C ASP A 134 9.09 4.50 7.01
N GLN A 135 9.64 4.25 5.81
CA GLN A 135 10.06 2.92 5.36
C GLN A 135 11.23 3.03 4.38
N LYS A 136 12.14 2.05 4.40
CA LYS A 136 13.37 2.03 3.59
C LYS A 136 13.14 2.15 2.07
N ASP A 137 12.01 1.68 1.56
CA ASP A 137 11.70 1.61 0.14
C ASP A 137 10.99 2.87 -0.39
N CYS A 138 10.71 3.84 0.49
CA CYS A 138 10.08 5.11 0.13
C CYS A 138 11.07 6.09 -0.52
N PRO A 139 10.57 7.10 -1.27
CA PRO A 139 11.40 8.21 -1.73
C PRO A 139 11.99 9.01 -0.56
N VAL A 140 13.12 9.66 -0.81
CA VAL A 140 13.78 10.55 0.16
C VAL A 140 12.88 11.75 0.41
N ASN A 141 12.65 12.08 1.68
CA ASN A 141 11.88 13.26 2.05
C ASN A 141 12.74 14.51 1.80
N PRO A 142 12.34 15.45 0.91
CA PRO A 142 13.15 16.63 0.58
C PRO A 142 13.33 17.58 1.77
N THR A 143 12.42 17.55 2.75
CA THR A 143 12.49 18.37 3.97
C THR A 143 13.23 17.69 5.13
N ALA A 144 13.47 16.37 5.01
CA ALA A 144 14.17 15.58 6.02
C ALA A 144 14.95 14.44 5.33
N PRO A 145 16.09 14.72 4.67
CA PRO A 145 16.76 13.79 3.76
C PRO A 145 17.31 12.52 4.42
N ALA A 146 17.45 12.51 5.74
CA ALA A 146 17.79 11.31 6.51
C ALA A 146 16.62 10.31 6.64
N ARG A 147 15.41 10.70 6.24
CA ARG A 147 14.20 9.89 6.30
C ARG A 147 13.64 9.61 4.90
N ARG A 148 13.13 8.41 4.74
CA ARG A 148 12.39 7.96 3.56
C ARG A 148 10.94 7.78 3.97
N THR A 149 10.07 8.62 3.44
CA THR A 149 8.69 8.74 3.91
C THR A 149 7.73 8.39 2.78
N CYS A 150 6.83 7.46 3.05
CA CYS A 150 5.70 7.17 2.17
C CYS A 150 4.48 7.98 2.64
N GLY A 151 3.58 8.25 1.70
CA GLY A 151 2.36 9.01 1.95
C GLY A 151 1.15 8.31 1.35
N GLN A 152 0.03 8.35 2.07
CA GLN A 152 -1.29 7.99 1.59
C GLN A 152 -2.21 9.17 1.82
N THR A 153 -2.92 9.60 0.77
CA THR A 153 -3.79 10.78 0.84
C THR A 153 -5.20 10.39 0.47
N THR A 154 -6.17 10.88 1.23
CA THR A 154 -7.59 10.81 0.93
C THR A 154 -8.20 12.20 1.06
N ALA A 155 -9.25 12.49 0.29
CA ALA A 155 -9.92 13.77 0.34
C ALA A 155 -11.43 13.61 0.19
N THR A 156 -12.18 14.51 0.83
CA THR A 156 -13.63 14.60 0.65
C THR A 156 -14.07 16.06 0.63
N LEU A 157 -15.29 16.28 0.14
CA LEU A 157 -15.93 17.59 0.08
C LEU A 157 -17.07 17.66 1.08
N PHE A 158 -17.12 18.75 1.83
CA PHE A 158 -18.20 19.08 2.74
C PHE A 158 -18.88 20.36 2.28
N SER A 159 -20.20 20.44 2.43
CA SER A 159 -20.89 21.71 2.27
C SER A 159 -20.44 22.69 3.36
N ALA A 160 -20.11 23.91 2.94
CA ALA A 160 -19.80 25.03 3.82
C ALA A 160 -21.05 25.79 4.29
N ALA A 161 -22.23 25.45 3.74
CA ALA A 161 -23.47 26.13 4.04
C ALA A 161 -23.93 25.82 5.47
N THR A 162 -24.32 26.85 6.22
CA THR A 162 -24.88 26.73 7.57
C THR A 162 -26.36 26.30 7.57
N THR A 163 -27.02 26.40 6.43
CA THR A 163 -28.35 25.83 6.14
C THR A 163 -28.16 24.67 5.17
N GLU A 164 -28.32 23.44 5.65
CA GLU A 164 -28.31 22.24 4.81
C GLU A 164 -29.32 22.39 3.65
N PRO A 165 -28.96 22.08 2.39
CA PRO A 165 -29.96 21.63 1.45
C PRO A 165 -30.40 20.24 1.89
N ILE A 166 -31.66 20.14 2.35
CA ILE A 166 -32.38 18.88 2.49
C ILE A 166 -32.31 18.21 1.12
N VAL A 167 -31.76 16.99 1.06
CA VAL A 167 -31.86 16.18 -0.16
C VAL A 167 -33.32 15.76 -0.29
N GLU A 168 -34.12 16.50 -1.06
CA GLU A 168 -35.38 15.95 -1.57
C GLU A 168 -35.01 14.84 -2.55
N VAL A 169 -35.27 13.60 -2.12
CA VAL A 169 -35.26 12.43 -3.00
C VAL A 169 -36.48 12.57 -3.90
N VAL A 170 -36.25 12.94 -5.17
CA VAL A 170 -37.25 12.90 -6.24
C VAL A 170 -37.50 11.45 -6.65
#